data_AF-A0A9D6YTE9-F1
#
_entry.id   AF-A0A9D6YTE9-F1
#
_cell.length_a   1.000
_cell.length_b   1.000
_cell.length_c   1.000
_cell.angle_alpha   90.00
_cell.angle_beta   90.00
_cell.angle_gamma   90.00
#
_symmetry.space_group_name_H-M   'P 1'
#
loop_
_entity.id
_entity.type
_entity.pdbx_description
1 polymer ?
#
loop_
_entity_poly.entity_id
_entity_poly.type
_entity_poly.pdbx_seq_one_letter_code
_entity_poly.pdbx_strand_id
1 'polypeptide(L)'
;MHPGAVVPAYAVPDHINFDGLPVFYPGTYDSGAGQGGHPFGKYPPLDDHFYFIGSVFEHWRLTRSTSLFRSNISTAAGEMPLAALCERVYLVAQSDPATGLVVAGPVDTENAKDWGFCDTVFKSGKLLFPSVLKHNAARQLTALFAAAGDTVRSRHYAAEARRLRQAITKTFSRSNGRGDGWLRSATGIGNQPDVWGTAFAVWSGAVEGAAARNASRALAAAYRKRTAVCDGSVRHILTTDPANHGLWQQCIAKPGTYQNGGYWSTPTGWYIAAVHLTDPPAARALATEFVRSLRENRRPDGLSQAWEWLNPDTGERSNPLYVASVALPYISLAQAGLIPHPPRP
;
A
#
# COMPACT_ATOMS: atom_id res chain seq x y z
N MET A 1 16.16 -20.85 4.19
CA MET A 1 16.26 -19.38 4.18
C MET A 1 17.71 -18.98 4.34
N HIS A 2 18.08 -17.82 3.79
CA HIS A 2 19.42 -17.27 3.94
C HIS A 2 19.79 -17.11 5.42
N PRO A 3 21.07 -17.30 5.81
CA PRO A 3 21.52 -17.07 7.17
C PRO A 3 21.16 -15.67 7.65
N GLY A 4 20.53 -15.58 8.83
CA GLY A 4 20.09 -14.32 9.43
C GLY A 4 18.68 -13.88 9.07
N ALA A 5 18.03 -14.49 8.07
CA ALA A 5 16.61 -14.24 7.77
C ALA A 5 15.71 -14.85 8.87
N VAL A 6 14.66 -14.13 9.25
CA VAL A 6 13.75 -14.49 10.35
C VAL A 6 12.31 -14.34 9.86
N VAL A 7 11.56 -15.45 9.87
CA VAL A 7 10.11 -15.43 9.64
C VAL A 7 9.42 -15.51 10.99
N PRO A 8 8.80 -14.42 11.48
CA PRO A 8 8.08 -14.46 12.74
C PRO A 8 6.89 -15.44 12.69
N ALA A 9 6.48 -15.94 13.85
CA ALA A 9 5.26 -16.74 13.94
C ALA A 9 4.06 -15.94 13.40
N TYR A 10 3.17 -16.61 12.67
CA TYR A 10 2.00 -16.03 12.00
C TYR A 10 2.30 -15.05 10.87
N ALA A 11 3.55 -14.93 10.43
CA ALA A 11 3.85 -14.22 9.20
C ALA A 11 3.00 -14.78 8.04
N VAL A 12 2.46 -13.89 7.23
CA VAL A 12 1.75 -14.20 6.00
C VAL A 12 2.80 -14.20 4.88
N PRO A 13 2.84 -15.22 4.01
CA PRO A 13 3.78 -15.25 2.90
C PRO A 13 3.41 -14.19 1.86
N ASP A 14 4.45 -13.62 1.26
CA ASP A 14 4.39 -12.68 0.14
C ASP A 14 3.87 -13.39 -1.13
N HIS A 15 4.28 -14.64 -1.36
CA HIS A 15 3.76 -15.48 -2.43
C HIS A 15 3.49 -16.92 -1.98
N ILE A 16 2.55 -17.57 -2.68
CA ILE A 16 2.37 -19.02 -2.62
C ILE A 16 2.60 -19.55 -4.04
N ASN A 17 3.59 -20.45 -4.19
CA ASN A 17 3.94 -21.03 -5.47
C ASN A 17 2.88 -22.04 -5.94
N PHE A 18 2.94 -22.46 -7.21
CA PHE A 18 1.99 -23.43 -7.78
C PHE A 18 2.05 -24.82 -7.13
N ASP A 19 3.15 -25.14 -6.44
CA ASP A 19 3.31 -26.33 -5.61
C ASP A 19 2.68 -26.18 -4.20
N GLY A 20 2.12 -25.02 -3.89
CA GLY A 20 1.50 -24.70 -2.60
C GLY A 20 2.50 -24.26 -1.53
N LEU A 21 3.80 -24.15 -1.84
CA LEU A 21 4.81 -23.77 -0.85
C LEU A 21 4.89 -22.24 -0.67
N PRO A 22 5.08 -21.77 0.58
CA PRO A 22 5.14 -20.35 0.88
C PRO A 22 6.50 -19.73 0.58
N VAL A 23 6.48 -18.52 0.04
CA VAL A 23 7.65 -17.64 -0.12
C VAL A 23 7.37 -16.39 0.72
N PHE A 24 8.20 -16.14 1.73
CA PHE A 24 7.99 -15.02 2.67
C PHE A 24 8.74 -13.74 2.28
N TYR A 25 9.62 -13.80 1.29
CA TYR A 25 10.44 -12.67 0.87
C TYR A 25 10.33 -12.47 -0.63
N PRO A 26 10.31 -11.22 -1.10
CA PRO A 26 10.19 -10.94 -2.53
C PRO A 26 11.43 -11.36 -3.31
N GLY A 27 11.29 -11.42 -4.63
CA GLY A 27 12.39 -11.47 -5.59
C GLY A 27 12.73 -12.85 -6.15
N THR A 28 12.98 -13.87 -5.34
CA THR A 28 13.50 -15.17 -5.83
C THR A 28 12.44 -16.21 -6.15
N TYR A 29 11.22 -16.05 -5.61
CA TYR A 29 10.17 -17.09 -5.61
C TYR A 29 10.63 -18.45 -5.05
N ASP A 30 11.77 -18.49 -4.33
CA ASP A 30 12.31 -19.68 -3.70
C ASP A 30 11.60 -19.93 -2.36
N SER A 31 10.93 -21.08 -2.21
CA SER A 31 10.26 -21.47 -0.96
C SER A 31 11.20 -22.15 0.05
N GLY A 32 12.48 -22.34 -0.29
CA GLY A 32 13.46 -23.10 0.47
C GLY A 32 14.63 -22.27 1.02
N ALA A 33 15.85 -22.64 0.59
CA ALA A 33 17.08 -22.12 1.20
C ALA A 33 17.38 -20.66 0.81
N GLY A 34 16.96 -20.21 -0.38
CA GLY A 34 17.34 -18.92 -0.95
C GLY A 34 16.39 -17.75 -0.69
N GLN A 35 15.34 -17.90 0.13
CA GLN A 35 14.54 -16.74 0.54
C GLN A 35 15.17 -15.94 1.70
N GLY A 36 14.95 -14.62 1.67
CA GLY A 36 15.44 -13.65 2.66
C GLY A 36 16.86 -13.16 2.43
N GLY A 37 17.38 -12.37 3.36
CA GLY A 37 18.72 -11.80 3.28
C GLY A 37 18.81 -10.57 2.37
N HIS A 38 20.00 -9.99 2.21
CA HIS A 38 20.19 -8.84 1.33
C HIS A 38 19.89 -9.23 -0.13
N PRO A 39 19.09 -8.46 -0.86
CA PRO A 39 18.62 -7.11 -0.52
C PRO A 39 17.20 -7.04 0.08
N PHE A 40 16.52 -8.17 0.22
CA PHE A 40 15.10 -8.26 0.60
C PHE A 40 14.85 -8.10 2.10
N GLY A 41 15.84 -8.41 2.92
CA GLY A 41 15.87 -8.05 4.34
C GLY A 41 15.93 -9.23 5.29
N LYS A 42 16.00 -8.89 6.57
CA LYS A 42 16.01 -9.83 7.69
C LYS A 42 14.61 -10.34 7.99
N TYR A 43 13.58 -9.51 7.77
CA TYR A 43 12.18 -9.85 8.01
C TYR A 43 11.37 -9.78 6.71
N PRO A 44 10.26 -10.54 6.61
CA PRO A 44 9.28 -10.44 5.52
C PRO A 44 8.78 -9.00 5.31
N PRO A 45 8.18 -8.69 4.14
CA PRO A 45 7.45 -7.46 3.92
C PRO A 45 6.43 -7.19 5.04
N LEU A 46 6.28 -5.91 5.40
CA LEU A 46 5.53 -5.50 6.58
C LEU A 46 4.02 -5.27 6.31
N ASP A 47 3.54 -5.59 5.12
CA ASP A 47 2.19 -5.28 4.61
C ASP A 47 1.26 -6.47 4.48
N ASP A 48 1.76 -7.65 4.09
CA ASP A 48 0.94 -8.84 3.78
C ASP A 48 0.00 -9.24 4.91
N HIS A 49 0.44 -9.03 6.15
CA HIS A 49 -0.34 -9.28 7.34
C HIS A 49 -1.65 -8.47 7.35
N PHE A 50 -1.61 -7.24 6.86
CA PHE A 50 -2.77 -6.37 6.80
C PHE A 50 -3.64 -6.70 5.57
N TYR A 51 -3.05 -7.12 4.45
CA TYR A 51 -3.82 -7.60 3.30
C TYR A 51 -4.56 -8.91 3.59
N PHE A 52 -3.99 -9.81 4.39
CA PHE A 52 -4.68 -11.00 4.88
C PHE A 52 -5.99 -10.65 5.59
N ILE A 53 -5.93 -9.69 6.52
CA ILE A 53 -7.13 -9.18 7.23
C ILE A 53 -8.10 -8.53 6.24
N GLY A 54 -7.57 -7.78 5.27
CA GLY A 54 -8.35 -7.19 4.18
C GLY A 54 -9.14 -8.24 3.39
N SER A 55 -8.53 -9.36 3.05
CA SER A 55 -9.19 -10.46 2.33
C SER A 55 -10.33 -11.09 3.13
N VAL A 56 -10.13 -11.29 4.44
CA VAL A 56 -11.20 -11.79 5.33
C VAL A 56 -12.36 -10.79 5.43
N PHE A 57 -12.03 -9.49 5.53
CA PHE A 57 -13.02 -8.42 5.53
C PHE A 57 -13.80 -8.34 4.23
N GLU A 58 -13.14 -8.42 3.07
CA GLU A 58 -13.79 -8.39 1.77
C GLU A 58 -14.69 -9.62 1.56
N HIS A 59 -14.25 -10.80 2.00
CA HIS A 59 -15.12 -11.98 2.02
C HIS A 59 -16.41 -11.73 2.81
N TRP A 60 -16.31 -11.20 4.03
CA TRP A 60 -17.49 -10.82 4.81
C TRP A 60 -18.33 -9.74 4.12
N ARG A 61 -17.71 -8.72 3.52
CA ARG A 61 -18.40 -7.62 2.84
C ARG A 61 -19.21 -8.12 1.64
N LEU A 62 -18.67 -9.09 0.90
CA LEU A 62 -19.30 -9.69 -0.28
C LEU A 62 -20.40 -10.68 0.10
N THR A 63 -20.12 -11.59 1.05
CA THR A 63 -21.06 -12.68 1.42
C THR A 63 -22.07 -12.28 2.49
N ARG A 64 -21.80 -11.21 3.24
CA ARG A 64 -22.53 -10.80 4.46
C ARG A 64 -22.59 -11.89 5.54
N SER A 65 -21.73 -12.90 5.43
CA SER A 65 -21.66 -14.03 6.37
C SER A 65 -20.42 -13.95 7.22
N THR A 66 -20.59 -14.08 8.54
CA THR A 66 -19.49 -14.21 9.50
C THR A 66 -19.06 -15.66 9.70
N SER A 67 -19.59 -16.62 8.92
CA SER A 67 -19.31 -18.05 9.09
C SER A 67 -17.82 -18.35 8.99
N LEU A 68 -17.16 -17.91 7.92
CA LEU A 68 -15.71 -18.08 7.75
C LEU A 68 -14.90 -17.38 8.87
N PHE A 69 -15.27 -16.15 9.25
CA PHE A 69 -14.57 -15.43 10.31
C PHE A 69 -14.63 -16.15 11.68
N ARG A 70 -15.73 -16.87 11.93
CA ARG A 70 -15.94 -17.66 13.15
C ARG A 70 -15.44 -19.10 13.04
N SER A 71 -15.05 -19.58 11.87
CA SER A 71 -14.62 -20.96 11.68
C SER A 71 -13.23 -21.18 12.26
N ASN A 72 -12.94 -22.44 12.59
CA ASN A 72 -11.57 -22.87 12.81
C ASN A 72 -10.87 -23.07 11.47
N ILE A 73 -9.57 -22.79 11.46
CA ILE A 73 -8.69 -23.01 10.33
C ILE A 73 -7.45 -23.77 10.80
N SER A 74 -6.93 -24.63 9.94
CA SER A 74 -5.69 -25.34 10.19
C SER A 74 -4.49 -24.42 9.97
N THR A 75 -3.56 -24.44 10.91
CA THR A 75 -2.26 -23.77 10.81
C THR A 75 -1.16 -24.78 11.08
N ALA A 76 0.10 -24.42 10.81
CA ALA A 76 1.24 -25.27 11.17
C ALA A 76 1.33 -25.56 12.69
N ALA A 77 0.70 -24.72 13.53
CA ALA A 77 0.65 -24.88 14.99
C ALA A 77 -0.64 -25.55 15.50
N GLY A 78 -1.45 -26.13 14.61
CA GLY A 78 -2.74 -26.74 14.93
C GLY A 78 -3.94 -25.90 14.48
N GLU A 79 -5.14 -26.26 14.94
CA GLU A 79 -6.36 -25.53 14.61
C GLU A 79 -6.57 -24.31 15.51
N MET A 80 -7.06 -23.21 14.93
CA MET A 80 -7.49 -22.05 15.70
C MET A 80 -8.62 -21.28 14.99
N PRO A 81 -9.43 -20.48 15.73
CA PRO A 81 -10.42 -19.62 15.10
C PRO A 81 -9.76 -18.60 14.15
N LEU A 82 -10.32 -18.39 12.96
CA LEU A 82 -9.82 -17.40 12.00
C LEU A 82 -9.79 -15.99 12.61
N ALA A 83 -10.78 -15.63 13.43
CA ALA A 83 -10.77 -14.40 14.19
C ALA A 83 -9.50 -14.24 15.05
N ALA A 84 -9.10 -15.30 15.77
CA ALA A 84 -7.89 -15.28 16.58
C ALA A 84 -6.62 -15.25 15.72
N LEU A 85 -6.61 -15.91 14.55
CA LEU A 85 -5.49 -15.77 13.61
C LEU A 85 -5.36 -14.32 13.12
N CYS A 86 -6.46 -13.66 12.78
CA CYS A 86 -6.44 -12.26 12.34
C CYS A 86 -5.84 -11.34 13.41
N GLU A 87 -6.17 -11.54 14.70
CA GLU A 87 -5.56 -10.77 15.80
C GLU A 87 -4.05 -11.05 15.92
N ARG A 88 -3.59 -12.30 15.72
CA ARG A 88 -2.16 -12.65 15.75
C ARG A 88 -1.40 -12.06 14.56
N VAL A 89 -1.94 -12.20 13.35
CA VAL A 89 -1.38 -11.65 12.11
C VAL A 89 -1.25 -10.12 12.20
N TYR A 90 -2.26 -9.43 12.76
CA TYR A 90 -2.23 -7.98 12.97
C TYR A 90 -1.03 -7.48 13.80
N LEU A 91 -0.47 -8.34 14.66
CA LEU A 91 0.63 -8.02 15.57
C LEU A 91 2.02 -8.39 15.01
N VAL A 92 2.11 -9.05 13.86
CA VAL A 92 3.38 -9.57 13.34
C VAL A 92 4.34 -8.44 12.94
N ALA A 93 3.84 -7.42 12.23
CA ALA A 93 4.66 -6.29 11.81
C ALA A 93 5.14 -5.49 13.03
N GLN A 94 6.47 -5.35 13.16
CA GLN A 94 7.08 -4.62 14.27
C GLN A 94 6.52 -3.19 14.32
N SER A 95 6.18 -2.73 15.52
CA SER A 95 5.53 -1.44 15.71
C SER A 95 6.08 -0.69 16.91
N ASP A 96 6.10 0.63 16.82
CA ASP A 96 6.42 1.53 17.93
C ASP A 96 5.37 1.38 19.04
N PRO A 97 5.75 1.01 20.28
CA PRO A 97 4.76 0.76 21.34
C PRO A 97 3.93 1.99 21.70
N ALA A 98 4.49 3.20 21.62
CA ALA A 98 3.80 4.42 21.99
C ALA A 98 2.75 4.83 20.93
N THR A 99 3.12 4.76 19.66
CA THR A 99 2.27 5.27 18.56
C THR A 99 1.54 4.19 17.80
N GLY A 100 1.97 2.93 17.88
CA GLY A 100 1.44 1.79 17.15
C GLY A 100 1.88 1.72 15.68
N LEU A 101 2.63 2.73 15.23
CA LEU A 101 3.11 2.85 13.84
C LEU A 101 4.10 1.74 13.53
N VAL A 102 4.03 1.21 12.31
CA VAL A 102 4.93 0.16 11.85
C VAL A 102 6.35 0.73 11.71
N VAL A 103 7.35 -0.06 12.09
CA VAL A 103 8.75 0.32 12.08
C VAL A 103 9.63 -0.70 11.35
N ALA A 104 10.69 -0.21 10.73
CA ALA A 104 11.83 -1.01 10.30
C ALA A 104 13.11 -0.47 10.95
N GLY A 105 14.03 -1.37 11.29
CA GLY A 105 15.31 -1.00 11.88
C GLY A 105 16.31 -0.45 10.86
N PRO A 106 17.61 -0.40 11.19
CA PRO A 106 18.64 0.01 10.25
C PRO A 106 18.66 -0.89 9.00
N VAL A 107 18.77 -0.27 7.82
CA VAL A 107 18.65 -0.96 6.51
C VAL A 107 19.75 -2.01 6.25
N ASP A 108 20.87 -1.95 6.98
CA ASP A 108 21.98 -2.88 6.79
C ASP A 108 21.89 -4.11 7.71
N THR A 109 21.09 -4.05 8.78
CA THR A 109 21.06 -5.08 9.83
C THR A 109 19.66 -5.63 10.14
N GLU A 110 18.65 -4.77 10.10
CA GLU A 110 17.27 -5.06 10.53
C GLU A 110 16.27 -4.65 9.42
N ASN A 111 16.69 -4.78 8.17
CA ASN A 111 15.90 -4.41 7.00
C ASN A 111 14.63 -5.26 6.91
N ALA A 112 13.54 -4.61 6.52
CA ALA A 112 12.28 -5.22 6.15
C ALA A 112 11.67 -4.36 5.03
N LYS A 113 11.00 -4.99 4.07
CA LYS A 113 10.34 -4.23 3.00
C LYS A 113 9.08 -3.56 3.52
N ASP A 114 8.93 -2.31 3.09
CA ASP A 114 7.84 -1.44 3.50
C ASP A 114 6.49 -2.01 3.07
N TRP A 115 6.38 -2.34 1.77
CA TRP A 115 5.23 -2.99 1.14
C TRP A 115 5.59 -3.47 -0.28
N GLY A 116 4.81 -4.39 -0.87
CA GLY A 116 5.13 -5.10 -2.12
C GLY A 116 5.41 -4.22 -3.35
N PHE A 117 4.92 -2.97 -3.39
CA PHE A 117 5.26 -2.02 -4.46
C PHE A 117 6.51 -1.17 -4.13
N CYS A 118 7.29 -1.56 -3.13
CA CYS A 118 8.55 -0.95 -2.71
C CYS A 118 9.64 -1.98 -2.34
N ASP A 119 9.57 -3.20 -2.86
CA ASP A 119 10.54 -4.28 -2.58
C ASP A 119 12.00 -3.94 -2.91
N THR A 120 12.22 -3.06 -3.88
CA THR A 120 13.56 -2.59 -4.25
C THR A 120 14.00 -1.35 -3.48
N VAL A 121 13.11 -0.74 -2.70
CA VAL A 121 13.36 0.49 -1.95
C VAL A 121 13.78 0.15 -0.52
N PHE A 122 14.75 0.89 0.02
CA PHE A 122 15.15 0.77 1.42
C PHE A 122 14.54 1.90 2.23
N LYS A 123 13.95 1.56 3.38
CA LYS A 123 13.35 2.52 4.31
C LYS A 123 13.64 2.12 5.75
N SER A 124 13.70 3.10 6.66
CA SER A 124 13.94 2.82 8.09
C SER A 124 13.22 3.81 9.01
N GLY A 125 13.14 3.45 10.30
CA GLY A 125 12.37 4.20 11.29
C GLY A 125 10.89 3.85 11.21
N LYS A 126 10.01 4.83 11.44
CA LYS A 126 8.56 4.66 11.27
C LYS A 126 8.21 4.74 9.79
N LEU A 127 7.32 3.88 9.33
CA LEU A 127 6.98 3.71 7.92
C LEU A 127 5.52 4.07 7.64
N LEU A 128 5.28 4.91 6.63
CA LEU A 128 3.96 5.46 6.34
C LEU A 128 2.99 4.40 5.82
N PHE A 129 3.36 3.72 4.73
CA PHE A 129 2.42 2.86 3.99
C PHE A 129 1.89 1.69 4.84
N PRO A 130 2.72 0.86 5.49
CA PRO A 130 2.24 -0.22 6.34
C PRO A 130 1.56 0.30 7.61
N SER A 131 1.86 1.51 8.08
CA SER A 131 1.06 2.13 9.16
C SER A 131 -0.36 2.50 8.71
N VAL A 132 -0.52 2.97 7.47
CA VAL A 132 -1.85 3.21 6.87
C VAL A 132 -2.59 1.88 6.66
N LEU A 133 -1.90 0.83 6.21
CA LEU A 133 -2.49 -0.51 6.10
C LEU A 133 -2.91 -1.06 7.47
N LYS A 134 -2.09 -0.89 8.50
CA LYS A 134 -2.44 -1.27 9.88
C LYS A 134 -3.67 -0.52 10.40
N HIS A 135 -3.76 0.78 10.13
CA HIS A 135 -4.96 1.56 10.43
C HIS A 135 -6.20 0.97 9.74
N ASN A 136 -6.09 0.62 8.46
CA ASN A 136 -7.18 0.03 7.69
C ASN A 136 -7.59 -1.35 8.24
N ALA A 137 -6.61 -2.19 8.56
CA ALA A 137 -6.83 -3.50 9.19
C ALA A 137 -7.53 -3.37 10.55
N ALA A 138 -7.17 -2.38 11.38
CA ALA A 138 -7.87 -2.11 12.63
C ALA A 138 -9.35 -1.72 12.41
N ARG A 139 -9.64 -0.91 11.38
CA ARG A 139 -11.03 -0.58 11.00
C ARG A 139 -11.80 -1.81 10.49
N GLN A 140 -11.13 -2.67 9.73
CA GLN A 140 -11.72 -3.92 9.22
C GLN A 140 -12.03 -4.89 10.36
N LEU A 141 -11.11 -5.08 11.31
CA LEU A 141 -11.33 -5.88 12.52
C LEU A 141 -12.45 -5.30 13.38
N THR A 142 -12.53 -3.98 13.52
CA THR A 142 -13.64 -3.31 14.21
C THR A 142 -15.00 -3.76 13.64
N ALA A 143 -15.12 -3.76 12.31
CA ALA A 143 -16.34 -4.14 11.61
C ALA A 143 -16.64 -5.64 11.69
N LEU A 144 -15.60 -6.49 11.52
CA LEU A 144 -15.73 -7.94 11.61
C LEU A 144 -16.18 -8.39 13.01
N PHE A 145 -15.55 -7.86 14.07
CA PHE A 145 -15.94 -8.17 15.45
C PHE A 145 -17.33 -7.63 15.79
N ALA A 146 -17.69 -6.42 15.32
CA ALA A 146 -19.04 -5.91 15.48
C ALA A 146 -20.09 -6.82 14.81
N ALA A 147 -19.84 -7.24 13.56
CA ALA A 147 -20.71 -8.18 12.85
C ALA A 147 -20.77 -9.55 13.53
N ALA A 148 -19.68 -9.96 14.18
CA ALA A 148 -19.62 -11.19 14.96
C ALA A 148 -20.25 -11.07 16.36
N GLY A 149 -20.78 -9.90 16.75
CA GLY A 149 -21.38 -9.67 18.07
C GLY A 149 -20.38 -9.44 19.20
N ASP A 150 -19.08 -9.36 18.91
CA ASP A 150 -18.04 -9.11 19.90
C ASP A 150 -17.77 -7.59 20.02
N THR A 151 -18.55 -6.96 20.90
CA THR A 151 -18.48 -5.51 21.10
C THR A 151 -17.20 -5.08 21.84
N VAL A 152 -16.56 -5.96 22.61
CA VAL A 152 -15.35 -5.63 23.37
C VAL A 152 -14.16 -5.51 22.42
N ARG A 153 -13.92 -6.55 21.59
CA ARG A 153 -12.85 -6.51 20.59
C ARG A 153 -13.11 -5.44 19.53
N SER A 154 -14.37 -5.24 19.12
CA SER A 154 -14.73 -4.16 18.19
C SER A 154 -14.31 -2.77 18.74
N ARG A 155 -14.62 -2.47 20.00
CA ARG A 155 -14.23 -1.19 20.63
C ARG A 155 -12.71 -1.05 20.76
N HIS A 156 -12.00 -2.14 21.07
CA HIS A 156 -10.54 -2.16 21.13
C HIS A 156 -9.92 -1.72 19.80
N TYR A 157 -10.28 -2.39 18.70
CA TYR A 157 -9.74 -2.07 17.38
C TYR A 157 -10.20 -0.69 16.87
N ALA A 158 -11.38 -0.22 17.28
CA ALA A 158 -11.81 1.14 16.97
C ALA A 158 -10.93 2.19 17.66
N ALA A 159 -10.48 1.92 18.89
CA ALA A 159 -9.53 2.77 19.60
C ALA A 159 -8.15 2.76 18.94
N GLU A 160 -7.67 1.59 18.53
CA GLU A 160 -6.41 1.45 17.79
C GLU A 160 -6.42 2.21 16.46
N ALA A 161 -7.50 2.10 15.68
CA ALA A 161 -7.64 2.87 14.44
C ALA A 161 -7.59 4.38 14.71
N ARG A 162 -8.29 4.89 15.74
CA ARG A 162 -8.24 6.32 16.10
C ARG A 162 -6.83 6.77 16.50
N ARG A 163 -6.13 5.95 17.30
CA ARG A 163 -4.76 6.21 17.75
C ARG A 163 -3.79 6.26 16.58
N LEU A 164 -3.84 5.26 15.69
CA LEU A 164 -3.01 5.19 14.49
C LEU A 164 -3.24 6.39 13.57
N ARG A 165 -4.49 6.77 13.31
CA ARG A 165 -4.84 7.94 12.48
C ARG A 165 -4.21 9.24 13.00
N GLN A 166 -4.26 9.47 14.31
CA GLN A 166 -3.63 10.62 14.94
C GLN A 166 -2.10 10.57 14.83
N ALA A 167 -1.51 9.40 15.07
CA ALA A 167 -0.08 9.19 14.98
C ALA A 167 0.45 9.37 13.54
N ILE A 168 -0.23 8.81 12.53
CA ILE A 168 0.12 8.94 11.11
C ILE A 168 0.20 10.41 10.73
N THR A 169 -0.85 11.17 11.05
CA THR A 169 -0.88 12.61 10.74
C THR A 169 0.26 13.34 11.44
N LYS A 170 0.46 13.11 12.74
CA LYS A 170 1.51 13.79 13.52
C LYS A 170 2.93 13.45 13.06
N THR A 171 3.19 12.19 12.71
CA THR A 171 4.54 11.70 12.43
C THR A 171 4.99 11.99 11.01
N PHE A 172 4.13 11.78 10.01
CA PHE A 172 4.56 11.81 8.61
C PHE A 172 4.32 13.15 7.93
N SER A 173 3.49 14.02 8.48
CA SER A 173 3.30 15.36 7.92
C SER A 173 4.30 16.35 8.51
N ARG A 174 4.85 17.23 7.66
CA ARG A 174 5.66 18.35 8.15
C ARG A 174 4.79 19.32 8.95
N SER A 175 5.36 19.85 10.03
CA SER A 175 4.71 20.84 10.90
C SER A 175 3.31 20.42 11.36
N ASN A 176 3.13 19.14 11.71
CA ASN A 176 1.85 18.55 12.16
C ASN A 176 0.66 18.87 11.24
N GLY A 177 0.85 18.73 9.94
CA GLY A 177 -0.22 18.82 8.93
C GLY A 177 -0.37 20.21 8.32
N ARG A 178 0.49 21.16 8.70
CA ARG A 178 0.52 22.54 8.18
C ARG A 178 1.69 22.82 7.22
N GLY A 179 2.52 21.82 6.95
CA GLY A 179 3.67 21.92 6.06
C GLY A 179 3.30 21.91 4.57
N ASP A 180 4.16 21.31 3.76
CA ASP A 180 4.06 21.21 2.29
C ASP A 180 2.90 20.34 1.76
N GLY A 181 2.04 19.84 2.65
CA GLY A 181 0.90 18.97 2.33
C GLY A 181 1.27 17.50 2.13
N TRP A 182 2.55 17.16 2.02
CA TRP A 182 2.98 15.78 1.79
C TRP A 182 3.13 14.99 3.08
N LEU A 183 2.84 13.69 3.00
CA LEU A 183 3.30 12.72 3.99
C LEU A 183 4.66 12.18 3.55
N ARG A 184 5.56 12.02 4.52
CA ARG A 184 6.88 11.42 4.32
C ARG A 184 6.78 9.90 4.37
N SER A 185 7.47 9.20 3.47
CA SER A 185 7.38 7.74 3.39
C SER A 185 7.92 7.04 4.64
N ALA A 186 8.96 7.61 5.24
CA ALA A 186 9.59 7.10 6.44
C ALA A 186 10.14 8.24 7.32
N THR A 187 10.54 7.94 8.56
CA THR A 187 11.23 8.91 9.43
C THR A 187 12.75 8.83 9.36
N GLY A 188 13.31 7.70 8.90
CA GLY A 188 14.74 7.49 8.67
C GLY A 188 15.09 7.60 7.19
N ILE A 189 15.71 6.55 6.63
CA ILE A 189 15.95 6.44 5.19
C ILE A 189 14.60 6.32 4.48
N GLY A 190 14.45 7.01 3.35
CA GLY A 190 13.18 7.14 2.63
C GLY A 190 12.30 8.28 3.14
N ASN A 191 12.83 9.23 3.93
CA ASN A 191 12.11 10.41 4.41
C ASN A 191 11.90 11.46 3.29
N GLN A 192 11.17 11.05 2.26
CA GLN A 192 10.85 11.83 1.07
C GLN A 192 9.33 11.99 0.93
N PRO A 193 8.83 13.03 0.24
CA PRO A 193 7.42 13.18 -0.09
C PRO A 193 6.91 11.95 -0.85
N ASP A 194 6.07 11.15 -0.20
CA ASP A 194 5.53 9.92 -0.76
C ASP A 194 4.21 10.20 -1.47
N VAL A 195 4.23 10.18 -2.80
CA VAL A 195 3.06 10.48 -3.62
C VAL A 195 1.98 9.43 -3.40
N TRP A 196 2.35 8.15 -3.40
CA TRP A 196 1.41 7.05 -3.28
C TRP A 196 0.87 6.93 -1.86
N GLY A 197 1.76 6.97 -0.87
CA GLY A 197 1.40 6.96 0.55
C GLY A 197 0.50 8.12 0.93
N THR A 198 0.76 9.32 0.40
CA THR A 198 -0.12 10.49 0.61
C THR A 198 -1.50 10.29 -0.01
N ALA A 199 -1.57 9.85 -1.27
CA ALA A 199 -2.85 9.59 -1.96
C ALA A 199 -3.65 8.49 -1.27
N PHE A 200 -3.01 7.38 -0.92
CA PHE A 200 -3.62 6.23 -0.25
C PHE A 200 -4.13 6.60 1.15
N ALA A 201 -3.37 7.39 1.92
CA ALA A 201 -3.78 7.83 3.25
C ALA A 201 -5.03 8.73 3.20
N VAL A 202 -5.13 9.62 2.21
CA VAL A 202 -6.33 10.44 1.99
C VAL A 202 -7.52 9.57 1.55
N TRP A 203 -7.32 8.73 0.53
CA TRP A 203 -8.39 7.88 -0.01
C TRP A 203 -8.95 6.89 1.03
N SER A 204 -8.09 6.28 1.82
CA SER A 204 -8.49 5.31 2.85
C SER A 204 -9.08 5.93 4.13
N GLY A 205 -8.96 7.26 4.30
CA GLY A 205 -9.36 7.97 5.51
C GLY A 205 -8.39 7.81 6.70
N ALA A 206 -7.15 7.37 6.44
CA ALA A 206 -6.09 7.38 7.45
C ALA A 206 -5.56 8.80 7.75
N VAL A 207 -5.91 9.77 6.90
CA VAL A 207 -5.75 11.20 7.15
C VAL A 207 -7.06 11.90 6.79
N GLU A 208 -7.52 12.83 7.64
CA GLU A 208 -8.81 13.52 7.50
C GLU A 208 -8.68 15.04 7.74
N GLY A 209 -9.80 15.75 7.56
CA GLY A 209 -9.92 17.17 7.94
C GLY A 209 -8.95 18.08 7.19
N ALA A 210 -8.30 18.99 7.91
CA ALA A 210 -7.39 19.97 7.32
C ALA A 210 -6.15 19.32 6.69
N ALA A 211 -5.60 18.28 7.32
CA ALA A 211 -4.44 17.56 6.80
C ALA A 211 -4.76 16.88 5.46
N ALA A 212 -5.93 16.23 5.34
CA ALA A 212 -6.36 15.62 4.08
C ALA A 212 -6.57 16.65 2.97
N ARG A 213 -7.15 17.81 3.29
CA ARG A 213 -7.31 18.91 2.31
C ARG A 213 -5.98 19.50 1.88
N ASN A 214 -5.00 19.61 2.78
CA ASN A 214 -3.64 20.05 2.43
C ASN A 214 -2.94 19.05 1.50
N ALA A 215 -3.02 17.75 1.82
CA ALA A 215 -2.51 16.69 0.96
C ALA A 215 -3.19 16.66 -0.41
N SER A 216 -4.51 16.79 -0.45
CA SER A 216 -5.28 16.89 -1.69
C SER A 216 -4.81 18.05 -2.58
N ARG A 217 -4.59 19.24 -2.00
CA ARG A 217 -4.06 20.40 -2.73
C ARG A 217 -2.64 20.17 -3.24
N ALA A 218 -1.78 19.52 -2.44
CA ALA A 218 -0.41 19.22 -2.85
C ALA A 218 -0.39 18.22 -4.03
N LEU A 219 -1.23 17.18 -3.99
CA LEU A 219 -1.45 16.25 -5.10
C LEU A 219 -1.98 16.98 -6.34
N ALA A 220 -3.02 17.81 -6.20
CA ALA A 220 -3.56 18.58 -7.32
C ALA A 220 -2.51 19.49 -7.97
N ALA A 221 -1.69 20.17 -7.15
CA ALA A 221 -0.60 21.00 -7.63
C ALA A 221 0.49 20.18 -8.35
N ALA A 222 0.85 19.01 -7.84
CA ALA A 222 1.84 18.13 -8.46
C ALA A 222 1.36 17.56 -9.80
N TYR A 223 0.08 17.22 -9.91
CA TYR A 223 -0.53 16.83 -11.19
C TYR A 223 -0.47 17.99 -12.20
N ARG A 224 -0.93 19.20 -11.82
CA ARG A 224 -0.93 20.37 -12.70
C ARG A 224 0.47 20.77 -13.16
N LYS A 225 1.47 20.62 -12.29
CA LYS A 225 2.89 20.89 -12.60
C LYS A 225 3.61 19.73 -13.28
N ARG A 226 2.93 18.59 -13.51
CA ARG A 226 3.50 17.36 -14.09
C ARG A 226 4.73 16.85 -13.34
N THR A 227 4.70 16.93 -12.01
CA THR A 227 5.80 16.46 -11.15
C THR A 227 5.55 15.09 -10.52
N ALA A 228 4.36 14.54 -10.67
CA ALA A 228 3.96 13.24 -10.08
C ALA A 228 3.26 12.30 -11.06
N VAL A 229 2.82 12.82 -12.21
CA VAL A 229 1.95 12.08 -13.14
C VAL A 229 2.45 12.26 -14.56
N CYS A 230 2.45 11.17 -15.32
CA CYS A 230 2.70 11.13 -16.75
C CYS A 230 1.70 10.16 -17.40
N ASP A 231 0.97 10.61 -18.42
CA ASP A 231 -0.05 9.83 -19.15
C ASP A 231 -1.04 9.06 -18.26
N GLY A 232 -1.50 9.72 -17.19
CA GLY A 232 -2.41 9.14 -16.20
C GLY A 232 -1.80 8.10 -15.26
N SER A 233 -0.52 7.78 -15.41
CA SER A 233 0.26 6.94 -14.50
C SER A 233 1.03 7.78 -13.49
N VAL A 234 1.27 7.25 -12.30
CA VAL A 234 1.77 7.99 -11.13
C VAL A 234 3.07 7.39 -10.64
N ARG A 235 4.06 8.24 -10.34
CA ARG A 235 5.35 7.82 -9.75
C ARG A 235 5.34 7.88 -8.22
N HIS A 236 6.23 7.15 -7.56
CA HIS A 236 6.30 7.10 -6.09
C HIS A 236 6.74 8.41 -5.43
N ILE A 237 7.73 9.08 -6.02
CA ILE A 237 8.36 10.32 -5.51
C ILE A 237 8.19 11.43 -6.54
N LEU A 238 8.19 12.70 -6.12
CA LEU A 238 8.09 13.85 -7.06
C LEU A 238 9.33 13.97 -7.94
N THR A 239 9.19 14.35 -9.22
CA THR A 239 10.36 14.58 -10.13
C THR A 239 11.25 15.70 -9.64
N THR A 240 10.70 16.59 -8.83
CA THR A 240 11.38 17.74 -8.24
C THR A 240 11.91 17.47 -6.82
N ASP A 241 11.83 16.25 -6.30
CA ASP A 241 12.35 15.97 -4.96
C ASP A 241 13.88 16.14 -4.94
N PRO A 242 14.43 17.01 -4.07
CA PRO A 242 15.85 17.34 -4.10
C PRO A 242 16.72 16.29 -3.41
N ALA A 243 16.17 15.36 -2.62
CA ALA A 243 16.97 14.45 -1.81
C ALA A 243 17.78 13.47 -2.66
N ASN A 244 17.24 13.05 -3.81
CA ASN A 244 17.96 12.29 -4.82
C ASN A 244 17.42 12.57 -6.24
N HIS A 245 17.26 13.85 -6.59
CA HIS A 245 16.87 14.28 -7.95
C HIS A 245 15.63 13.55 -8.51
N GLY A 246 14.60 13.41 -7.68
CA GLY A 246 13.37 12.72 -8.02
C GLY A 246 13.44 11.20 -7.99
N LEU A 247 14.46 10.61 -7.37
CA LEU A 247 14.64 9.17 -7.14
C LEU A 247 14.56 8.86 -5.64
N TRP A 248 14.47 7.59 -5.27
CA TRP A 248 14.56 7.18 -3.87
C TRP A 248 15.99 7.36 -3.34
N GLN A 249 16.14 7.75 -2.07
CA GLN A 249 17.43 7.90 -1.39
C GLN A 249 18.30 6.63 -1.48
N GLN A 250 17.67 5.45 -1.35
CA GLN A 250 18.35 4.17 -1.47
C GLN A 250 17.42 3.14 -2.10
N CYS A 251 17.86 2.56 -3.21
CA CYS A 251 17.06 1.62 -4.00
C CYS A 251 17.97 0.69 -4.82
N ILE A 252 17.55 -0.56 -5.03
CA ILE A 252 18.22 -1.53 -5.90
C ILE A 252 17.93 -1.23 -7.37
N ALA A 253 16.70 -0.78 -7.68
CA ALA A 253 16.31 -0.47 -9.04
C ALA A 253 17.11 0.73 -9.58
N LYS A 254 17.49 0.64 -10.86
CA LYS A 254 18.28 1.67 -11.52
C LYS A 254 17.50 2.99 -11.58
N PRO A 255 18.18 4.15 -11.61
CA PRO A 255 17.55 5.43 -11.86
C PRO A 255 16.64 5.39 -13.09
N GLY A 256 15.40 5.86 -12.95
CA GLY A 256 14.43 5.90 -14.04
C GLY A 256 13.71 4.58 -14.31
N THR A 257 13.98 3.52 -13.54
CA THR A 257 13.38 2.20 -13.78
C THR A 257 12.55 1.72 -12.58
N TYR A 258 11.50 0.96 -12.87
CA TYR A 258 10.67 0.29 -11.88
C TYR A 258 10.20 1.22 -10.74
N GLN A 259 10.44 0.84 -9.49
CA GLN A 259 10.09 1.61 -8.30
C GLN A 259 10.95 2.88 -8.11
N ASN A 260 12.09 2.99 -8.82
CA ASN A 260 13.04 4.11 -8.72
C ASN A 260 12.96 5.08 -9.90
N GLY A 261 11.75 5.51 -10.23
CA GLY A 261 11.54 6.51 -11.28
C GLY A 261 10.33 6.24 -12.17
N GLY A 262 9.88 4.99 -12.23
CA GLY A 262 8.76 4.57 -13.06
C GLY A 262 7.41 5.14 -12.61
N TYR A 263 6.51 5.27 -13.58
CA TYR A 263 5.11 5.61 -13.42
C TYR A 263 4.27 4.34 -13.48
N TRP A 264 3.28 4.27 -12.61
CA TRP A 264 2.43 3.11 -12.44
C TRP A 264 0.96 3.50 -12.47
N SER A 265 0.14 2.65 -13.04
CA SER A 265 -1.32 2.84 -13.04
C SER A 265 -1.98 2.40 -11.74
N THR A 266 -1.36 1.48 -10.99
CA THR A 266 -1.85 0.96 -9.70
C THR A 266 -2.42 2.03 -8.75
N PRO A 267 -1.71 3.11 -8.39
CA PRO A 267 -2.19 4.12 -7.44
C PRO A 267 -3.16 5.15 -8.05
N THR A 268 -3.42 5.10 -9.36
CA THR A 268 -4.11 6.18 -10.08
C THR A 268 -5.50 6.44 -9.52
N GLY A 269 -6.25 5.41 -9.12
CA GLY A 269 -7.55 5.58 -8.48
C GLY A 269 -7.49 6.29 -7.13
N TRP A 270 -6.51 5.96 -6.28
CA TRP A 270 -6.27 6.65 -5.01
C TRP A 270 -5.93 8.12 -5.25
N TYR A 271 -5.07 8.38 -6.24
CA TYR A 271 -4.64 9.74 -6.58
C TYR A 271 -5.81 10.58 -7.07
N ILE A 272 -6.60 10.08 -8.03
CA ILE A 272 -7.78 10.79 -8.54
C ILE A 272 -8.76 11.10 -7.41
N ALA A 273 -9.07 10.12 -6.56
CA ALA A 273 -9.99 10.32 -5.45
C ALA A 273 -9.46 11.32 -4.42
N ALA A 274 -8.16 11.28 -4.11
CA ALA A 274 -7.53 12.23 -3.21
C ALA A 274 -7.51 13.66 -3.78
N VAL A 275 -7.24 13.84 -5.08
CA VAL A 275 -7.31 15.14 -5.76
C VAL A 275 -8.74 15.68 -5.78
N HIS A 276 -9.73 14.81 -6.04
CA HIS A 276 -11.14 15.19 -6.12
C HIS A 276 -11.65 15.90 -4.86
N LEU A 277 -11.08 15.60 -3.70
CA LEU A 277 -11.43 16.24 -2.43
C LEU A 277 -11.32 17.77 -2.44
N THR A 278 -10.40 18.35 -3.23
CA THR A 278 -10.23 19.82 -3.32
C THR A 278 -10.18 20.37 -4.74
N ASP A 279 -9.96 19.55 -5.76
CA ASP A 279 -9.92 19.96 -7.16
C ASP A 279 -10.63 18.93 -8.08
N PRO A 280 -11.98 18.87 -8.05
CA PRO A 280 -12.75 17.98 -8.92
C PRO A 280 -12.44 18.12 -10.42
N PRO A 281 -12.22 19.33 -10.98
CA PRO A 281 -11.80 19.46 -12.37
C PRO A 281 -10.47 18.76 -12.70
N ALA A 282 -9.44 18.92 -11.85
CA ALA A 282 -8.17 18.23 -12.05
C ALA A 282 -8.32 16.70 -11.95
N ALA A 283 -9.11 16.22 -10.99
CA ALA A 283 -9.39 14.78 -10.85
C ALA A 283 -10.05 14.21 -12.12
N ARG A 284 -11.00 14.93 -12.71
CA ARG A 284 -11.66 14.53 -13.96
C ARG A 284 -10.69 14.53 -15.16
N ALA A 285 -9.82 15.53 -15.24
CA ALA A 285 -8.81 15.60 -16.29
C ALA A 285 -7.85 14.40 -16.20
N LEU A 286 -7.34 14.11 -15.00
CA LEU A 286 -6.49 12.96 -14.74
C LEU A 286 -7.18 11.63 -15.10
N ALA A 287 -8.43 11.44 -14.69
CA ALA A 287 -9.20 10.24 -15.03
C ALA A 287 -9.36 10.08 -16.56
N THR A 288 -9.55 11.19 -17.28
CA THR A 288 -9.66 11.20 -18.74
C THR A 288 -8.33 10.86 -19.40
N GLU A 289 -7.22 11.40 -18.92
CA GLU A 289 -5.87 11.08 -19.39
C GLU A 289 -5.55 9.59 -19.19
N PHE A 290 -5.86 9.05 -18.02
CA PHE A 290 -5.65 7.62 -17.72
C PHE A 290 -6.44 6.71 -18.67
N VAL A 291 -7.74 6.96 -18.85
CA VAL A 291 -8.57 6.17 -19.78
C VAL A 291 -8.12 6.33 -21.23
N ARG A 292 -7.69 7.53 -21.62
CA ARG A 292 -7.12 7.78 -22.96
C ARG A 292 -5.86 6.94 -23.17
N SER A 293 -4.93 6.97 -22.22
CA SER A 293 -3.68 6.20 -22.28
C SER A 293 -3.95 4.69 -22.46
N LEU A 294 -4.90 4.12 -21.71
CA LEU A 294 -5.31 2.72 -21.90
C LEU A 294 -5.92 2.45 -23.30
N ARG A 295 -6.68 3.40 -23.85
CA ARG A 295 -7.30 3.25 -25.18
C ARG A 295 -6.29 3.36 -26.32
N GLU A 296 -5.32 4.24 -26.18
CA GLU A 296 -4.25 4.44 -27.16
C GLU A 296 -3.28 3.25 -27.18
N ASN A 297 -3.10 2.59 -26.05
CA ASN A 297 -2.26 1.39 -25.92
C ASN A 297 -3.06 0.10 -26.10
N ARG A 298 -3.98 0.02 -27.08
CA ARG A 298 -4.74 -1.21 -27.34
C ARG A 298 -3.94 -2.23 -28.15
N ARG A 299 -4.11 -3.49 -27.77
CA ARG A 299 -3.70 -4.66 -28.54
C ARG A 299 -4.65 -4.89 -29.72
N PRO A 300 -4.23 -5.65 -30.75
CA PRO A 300 -5.10 -6.03 -31.87
C PRO A 300 -6.38 -6.77 -31.47
N ASP A 301 -6.39 -7.48 -30.34
CA ASP A 301 -7.57 -8.18 -29.80
C ASP A 301 -8.53 -7.26 -29.03
N GLY A 302 -8.27 -5.95 -29.00
CA GLY A 302 -9.11 -4.95 -28.35
C GLY A 302 -8.85 -4.75 -26.86
N LEU A 303 -7.98 -5.55 -26.24
CA LEU A 303 -7.58 -5.36 -24.84
C LEU A 303 -6.52 -4.26 -24.71
N SER A 304 -6.51 -3.55 -23.58
CA SER A 304 -5.46 -2.57 -23.28
C SER A 304 -4.14 -3.27 -22.93
N GLN A 305 -3.00 -2.72 -23.38
CA GLN A 305 -1.69 -2.97 -22.81
C GLN A 305 -1.60 -2.19 -21.48
N ALA A 306 -2.15 -2.79 -20.44
CA ALA A 306 -2.06 -2.28 -19.08
C ALA A 306 -0.70 -2.67 -18.50
N TRP A 307 0.32 -1.87 -18.78
CA TRP A 307 1.66 -2.05 -18.25
C TRP A 307 1.65 -2.01 -16.72
N GLU A 308 2.48 -2.84 -16.09
CA GLU A 308 2.75 -2.77 -14.64
C GLU A 308 3.32 -1.41 -14.29
N TRP A 309 4.37 -1.02 -15.02
CA TRP A 309 5.02 0.27 -14.93
C TRP A 309 5.57 0.69 -16.29
N LEU A 310 5.81 1.99 -16.43
CA LEU A 310 6.41 2.61 -17.61
C LEU A 310 7.21 3.85 -17.22
N ASN A 311 8.18 4.22 -18.04
CA ASN A 311 8.83 5.53 -17.98
C ASN A 311 9.03 6.08 -19.40
N PRO A 312 8.26 7.10 -19.81
CA PRO A 312 8.38 7.65 -21.16
C PRO A 312 9.74 8.32 -21.42
N ASP A 313 10.41 8.82 -20.37
CA ASP A 313 11.71 9.49 -20.50
C ASP A 313 12.83 8.50 -20.88
N THR A 314 12.69 7.22 -20.50
CA THR A 314 13.65 6.15 -20.85
C THR A 314 13.13 5.20 -21.92
N GLY A 315 11.83 5.24 -22.22
CA GLY A 315 11.15 4.28 -23.09
C GLY A 315 10.93 2.90 -22.47
N GLU A 316 11.31 2.69 -21.20
CA GLU A 316 11.17 1.41 -20.51
C GLU A 316 9.73 1.15 -20.04
N ARG A 317 9.32 -0.12 -20.10
CA ARG A 317 8.00 -0.60 -19.67
C ARG A 317 8.03 -2.10 -19.44
N SER A 318 7.20 -2.61 -18.52
CA SER A 318 7.13 -4.05 -18.19
C SER A 318 5.70 -4.55 -18.03
N ASN A 319 5.53 -5.86 -18.27
CA ASN A 319 4.31 -6.61 -18.00
C ASN A 319 3.04 -5.96 -18.57
N PRO A 320 2.79 -6.06 -19.89
CA PRO A 320 1.69 -5.35 -20.58
C PRO A 320 0.27 -5.81 -20.20
N LEU A 321 0.14 -6.82 -19.34
CA LEU A 321 -1.14 -7.43 -18.94
C LEU A 321 -1.30 -7.44 -17.42
N TYR A 322 -0.82 -6.39 -16.76
CA TYR A 322 -0.85 -6.29 -15.32
C TYR A 322 -2.24 -5.83 -14.87
N VAL A 323 -3.08 -6.79 -14.46
CA VAL A 323 -4.50 -6.56 -14.11
C VAL A 323 -4.68 -5.48 -13.05
N ALA A 324 -3.74 -5.39 -12.09
CA ALA A 324 -3.80 -4.39 -11.02
C ALA A 324 -3.77 -2.95 -11.57
N SER A 325 -3.13 -2.71 -12.72
CA SER A 325 -3.10 -1.41 -13.42
C SER A 325 -4.48 -0.96 -13.90
N VAL A 326 -5.48 -1.84 -13.94
CA VAL A 326 -6.88 -1.50 -14.29
C VAL A 326 -7.82 -1.71 -13.12
N ALA A 327 -7.70 -2.86 -12.44
CA ALA A 327 -8.62 -3.25 -11.38
C ALA A 327 -8.52 -2.33 -10.15
N LEU A 328 -7.30 -1.96 -9.72
CA LEU A 328 -7.13 -1.12 -8.54
C LEU A 328 -7.64 0.31 -8.76
N PRO A 329 -7.35 0.98 -9.89
CA PRO A 329 -7.98 2.26 -10.19
C PRO A 329 -9.51 2.19 -10.21
N TYR A 330 -10.08 1.18 -10.88
CA TYR A 330 -11.52 1.00 -10.96
C TYR A 330 -12.17 0.81 -9.58
N ILE A 331 -11.66 -0.14 -8.78
CA ILE A 331 -12.18 -0.42 -7.44
C ILE A 331 -12.09 0.83 -6.55
N SER A 332 -10.96 1.54 -6.59
CA SER A 332 -10.72 2.71 -5.76
C SER A 332 -11.66 3.87 -6.10
N LEU A 333 -11.90 4.11 -7.39
CA LEU A 333 -12.85 5.12 -7.86
C LEU A 333 -14.29 4.77 -7.51
N ALA A 334 -14.66 3.49 -7.64
CA ALA A 334 -15.99 3.01 -7.27
C ALA A 334 -16.22 3.14 -5.76
N GLN A 335 -15.25 2.73 -4.94
CA GLN A 335 -15.30 2.88 -3.48
C GLN A 335 -15.34 4.34 -3.03
N ALA A 336 -14.73 5.25 -3.80
CA ALA A 336 -14.82 6.69 -3.57
C ALA A 336 -16.15 7.31 -4.08
N GLY A 337 -17.05 6.53 -4.69
CA GLY A 337 -18.32 7.01 -5.23
C GLY A 337 -18.18 7.89 -6.47
N LEU A 338 -17.02 7.85 -7.15
CA LEU A 338 -16.75 8.66 -8.34
C LEU A 338 -17.22 7.99 -9.64
N ILE A 339 -17.42 6.68 -9.59
CA ILE A 339 -18.00 5.87 -10.67
C ILE A 339 -18.96 4.84 -10.07
N PRO A 340 -19.87 4.25 -10.87
CA PRO A 340 -20.75 3.19 -10.39
C PRO A 340 -19.96 1.98 -9.87
N HIS A 341 -20.48 1.35 -8.82
CA HIS A 341 -19.99 0.05 -8.39
C HIS A 341 -20.26 -1.01 -9.47
N PRO A 342 -19.40 -2.03 -9.59
CA PRO A 342 -19.76 -3.20 -10.39
C PRO A 342 -21.05 -3.80 -9.80
N PRO A 343 -21.94 -4.34 -10.65
CA PRO A 343 -23.08 -5.09 -10.16
C PRO A 343 -22.56 -6.21 -9.24
N ARG A 344 -23.18 -6.36 -8.07
CA ARG A 344 -22.86 -7.49 -7.19
C ARG A 344 -23.30 -8.77 -7.91
N PRO A 345 -22.45 -9.79 -8.01
CA PRO A 345 -22.85 -11.09 -8.55
C PRO A 345 -23.99 -11.71 -7.75
#